data_AF-A0A7Y3DIU4-F1
#
_entry.id   AF-A0A7Y3DIU4-F1
#
_cell.length_a   1.000
_cell.length_b   1.000
_cell.length_c   1.000
_cell.angle_alpha   90.00
_cell.angle_beta   90.00
_cell.angle_gamma   90.00
#
_symmetry.space_group_name_H-M   'P 1'
#
loop_
_entity.id
_entity.type
_entity.pdbx_description
1 polymer ?
#
loop_
_entity_poly.entity_id
_entity_poly.type
_entity_poly.pdbx_seq_one_letter_code
_entity_poly.pdbx_strand_id
1 'polypeptide(L)'
;MCARPPTVTVDTSWNPEIAELVGAFREASNTTLLAETSEGDRVIYKPQAGQRPLWDFDATSLPAREWLTYLVSRSLGFEIVPETTLGEGPLGPGSIQRYVEPGRSVDLVALVNTADPSLWPVAVLDLVTNNADRKLGHLLPGPAGGFWAIDHGLTFHPEEKLRTVLWAFAGRAIPEPLRAGLAALRSDLTGRLGERLSAHLGAEAQSAVVDRVDHLIADGRHPQPPEDRPALPWPVV
;
A
#
# COMPACT_ATOMS: atom_id res chain seq x y z
N MET A 1 -28.45 14.44 10.92
CA MET A 1 -27.19 15.18 11.21
C MET A 1 -26.08 14.41 10.53
N CYS A 2 -25.50 14.95 9.45
CA CYS A 2 -24.39 14.29 8.76
C CYS A 2 -23.16 14.34 9.69
N ALA A 3 -22.60 13.19 10.03
CA ALA A 3 -21.34 13.12 10.75
C ALA A 3 -20.27 13.85 9.91
N ARG A 4 -19.53 14.76 10.55
CA ARG A 4 -18.35 15.38 9.98
C ARG A 4 -17.35 14.25 9.67
N PRO A 5 -16.73 14.19 8.47
CA PRO A 5 -15.70 13.18 8.22
C PRO A 5 -14.62 13.27 9.31
N PRO A 6 -14.06 12.14 9.76
CA PRO A 6 -13.05 12.16 10.82
C PRO A 6 -11.89 13.06 10.41
N THR A 7 -11.53 13.99 11.30
CA THR A 7 -10.35 14.84 11.13
C THR A 7 -9.12 13.94 11.09
N VAL A 8 -8.36 14.01 10.00
CA VAL A 8 -7.05 13.36 9.88
C VAL A 8 -6.15 13.88 10.99
N THR A 9 -5.82 13.04 11.97
CA THR A 9 -4.78 13.33 12.96
C THR A 9 -3.42 12.94 12.37
N VAL A 10 -2.59 13.95 12.11
CA VAL A 10 -1.21 13.80 11.63
C VAL A 10 -0.40 13.00 12.65
N ASP A 11 0.03 11.79 12.29
CA ASP A 11 0.99 10.99 13.08
C ASP A 11 2.20 10.59 12.26
N THR A 12 2.84 11.58 11.67
CA THR A 12 4.20 11.48 11.17
C THR A 12 4.87 12.82 11.42
N SER A 13 6.16 12.81 11.75
CA SER A 13 6.95 14.04 11.84
C SER A 13 7.11 14.72 10.48
N TRP A 14 6.88 13.97 9.40
CA TRP A 14 6.92 14.45 8.03
C TRP A 14 5.51 14.86 7.56
N ASN A 15 5.28 16.17 7.51
CA ASN A 15 4.05 16.78 6.99
C ASN A 15 4.44 17.92 6.02
N PRO A 16 4.81 17.59 4.78
CA PRO A 16 5.29 18.58 3.83
C PRO A 16 4.16 19.52 3.38
N GLU A 17 4.49 20.80 3.25
CA GLU A 17 3.61 21.77 2.57
C GLU A 17 3.86 21.71 1.06
N ILE A 18 2.81 21.50 0.27
CA ILE A 18 2.90 21.52 -1.21
C ILE A 18 2.91 22.97 -1.68
N ALA A 19 4.01 23.41 -2.31
CA ALA A 19 4.15 24.74 -2.86
C ALA A 19 3.62 24.83 -4.30
N GLU A 20 3.93 23.83 -5.13
CA GLU A 20 3.58 23.85 -6.56
C GLU A 20 3.19 22.47 -7.09
N LEU A 21 2.19 22.43 -7.98
CA LEU A 21 1.87 21.25 -8.78
C LEU A 21 2.69 21.29 -10.07
N VAL A 22 3.62 20.35 -10.23
CA VAL A 22 4.55 20.29 -11.37
C VAL A 22 3.93 19.56 -12.57
N GLY A 23 3.14 18.52 -12.32
CA GLY A 23 2.56 17.72 -13.40
C GLY A 23 1.54 16.69 -12.95
N ALA A 24 0.91 16.03 -13.92
CA ALA A 24 -0.09 14.99 -13.68
C ALA A 24 0.26 13.71 -14.46
N PHE A 25 0.12 12.56 -13.79
CA PHE A 25 0.28 11.25 -14.42
C PHE A 25 -1.01 10.88 -15.15
N ARG A 26 -1.02 11.04 -16.48
CA ARG A 26 -2.23 10.89 -17.31
C ARG A 26 -2.74 9.45 -17.43
N GLU A 27 -1.87 8.47 -17.22
CA GLU A 27 -2.20 7.05 -17.31
C GLU A 27 -2.78 6.51 -16.00
N ALA A 28 -2.74 7.28 -14.91
CA ALA A 28 -3.33 6.90 -13.64
C ALA A 28 -4.87 6.97 -13.72
N SER A 29 -5.54 5.93 -13.22
CA SER A 29 -7.01 5.86 -13.17
C SER A 29 -7.64 6.94 -12.27
N ASN A 30 -6.88 7.42 -11.29
CA ASN A 30 -7.23 8.48 -10.34
C ASN A 30 -6.22 9.62 -10.44
N THR A 31 -6.64 10.81 -10.02
CA THR A 31 -5.79 12.00 -10.01
C THR A 31 -4.52 11.73 -9.20
N THR A 32 -3.37 11.70 -9.90
CA THR A 32 -2.04 11.51 -9.32
C THR A 32 -1.14 12.60 -9.86
N LEU A 33 -0.58 13.41 -8.97
CA LEU A 33 0.12 14.63 -9.29
C LEU A 33 1.55 14.57 -8.79
N LEU A 34 2.49 15.01 -9.62
CA LEU A 34 3.83 15.37 -9.18
C LEU A 34 3.78 16.79 -8.64
N ALA A 35 4.29 16.99 -7.44
CA ALA A 35 4.33 18.29 -6.78
C ALA A 35 5.70 18.54 -6.15
N GLU A 36 6.01 19.81 -5.92
CA GLU A 36 7.19 20.26 -5.17
C GLU A 36 6.74 20.88 -3.84
N THR A 37 7.46 20.56 -2.78
CA THR A 37 7.19 21.08 -1.43
C THR A 37 7.79 22.47 -1.26
N SER A 38 7.38 23.20 -0.22
CA SER A 38 7.99 24.48 0.17
C SER A 38 9.50 24.37 0.46
N GLU A 39 10.01 23.17 0.72
CA GLU A 39 11.43 22.88 0.96
C GLU A 39 12.18 22.47 -0.32
N GLY A 40 11.50 22.39 -1.47
CA GLY A 40 12.07 22.03 -2.76
C GLY A 40 12.16 20.52 -3.03
N ASP A 41 11.60 19.69 -2.15
CA ASP A 41 11.53 18.24 -2.36
C ASP A 41 10.38 17.86 -3.30
N ARG A 42 10.52 16.76 -4.04
CA ARG A 42 9.45 16.22 -4.89
C ARG A 42 8.60 15.22 -4.13
N VAL A 43 7.29 15.31 -4.35
CA VAL A 43 6.29 14.40 -3.79
C VAL A 43 5.25 13.99 -4.83
N ILE A 44 4.67 12.82 -4.64
CA ILE A 44 3.44 12.38 -5.29
C ILE A 44 2.26 12.77 -4.40
N TYR A 45 1.37 13.59 -4.94
CA TYR A 45 0.15 14.01 -4.28
C TYR A 45 -1.06 13.37 -4.95
N LYS A 46 -1.84 12.61 -4.18
CA LYS A 46 -3.11 12.00 -4.61
C LYS A 46 -4.25 12.64 -3.81
N PRO A 47 -4.89 13.71 -4.32
CA PRO A 47 -6.03 14.34 -3.66
C PRO A 47 -7.21 13.37 -3.53
N GLN A 48 -8.06 13.59 -2.53
CA GLN A 48 -9.36 12.94 -2.44
C GLN A 48 -10.29 13.38 -3.59
N ALA A 49 -10.19 14.64 -4.00
CA ALA A 49 -10.89 15.15 -5.17
C ALA A 49 -10.37 14.49 -6.45
N GLY A 50 -11.27 14.12 -7.37
CA GLY A 50 -10.88 13.50 -8.64
C GLY A 50 -10.54 12.02 -8.56
N GLN A 51 -10.96 11.35 -7.48
CA GLN A 51 -10.97 9.90 -7.37
C GLN A 51 -12.25 9.33 -7.96
N ARG A 52 -12.11 8.29 -8.78
CA ARG A 52 -13.22 7.55 -9.36
C ARG A 52 -13.73 6.56 -8.31
N PRO A 53 -15.03 6.60 -7.98
CA PRO A 53 -15.64 5.59 -7.13
C PRO A 53 -15.48 4.21 -7.76
N LEU A 54 -15.02 3.26 -6.97
CA LEU A 54 -15.18 1.84 -7.28
C LEU A 54 -16.38 1.34 -6.48
N TRP A 55 -17.15 0.42 -7.04
CA TRP A 55 -18.40 -0.03 -6.42
C TRP A 55 -18.17 -0.70 -5.05
N ASP A 56 -16.97 -1.24 -4.82
CA ASP A 56 -16.55 -1.95 -3.60
C ASP A 56 -15.43 -1.24 -2.81
N PHE A 57 -15.04 -0.02 -3.18
CA PHE A 57 -14.13 0.81 -2.38
C PHE A 57 -14.68 2.22 -2.23
N ASP A 58 -14.82 2.67 -0.99
CA ASP A 58 -15.12 4.07 -0.71
C ASP A 58 -13.97 4.96 -1.19
N ALA A 59 -14.22 5.76 -2.22
CA ALA A 59 -13.25 6.71 -2.77
C ALA A 59 -12.68 7.61 -1.66
N THR A 60 -13.49 8.06 -0.70
CA THR A 60 -13.01 8.96 0.36
C THR A 60 -11.92 8.34 1.25
N SER A 61 -11.78 7.01 1.23
CA SER A 61 -10.79 6.26 2.00
C SER A 61 -9.46 5.99 1.27
N LEU A 62 -9.36 6.20 -0.06
CA LEU A 62 -8.16 5.82 -0.82
C LEU A 62 -6.88 6.50 -0.32
N PRO A 63 -6.87 7.82 0.03
CA PRO A 63 -5.68 8.44 0.61
C PRO A 63 -5.22 7.76 1.90
N ALA A 64 -6.16 7.41 2.78
CA ALA A 64 -5.85 6.77 4.05
C ALA A 64 -5.24 5.38 3.84
N ARG A 65 -5.68 4.65 2.82
CA ARG A 65 -5.14 3.32 2.46
C ARG A 65 -3.66 3.40 2.06
N GLU A 66 -3.26 4.42 1.29
CA GLU A 66 -1.84 4.66 0.96
C GLU A 66 -0.98 4.86 2.21
N TRP A 67 -1.43 5.74 3.11
CA TRP A 67 -0.73 6.03 4.37
C TRP A 67 -0.69 4.82 5.32
N LEU A 68 -1.81 4.12 5.48
CA LEU A 68 -1.90 2.94 6.33
C LEU A 68 -1.01 1.80 5.80
N THR A 69 -0.91 1.63 4.49
CA THR A 69 0.03 0.67 3.88
C THR A 69 1.48 1.04 4.17
N TYR A 70 1.85 2.33 4.14
CA TYR A 70 3.17 2.77 4.59
C TYR A 70 3.42 2.41 6.07
N LEU A 71 2.48 2.69 6.97
CA LEU A 71 2.62 2.34 8.39
C LEU A 71 2.76 0.82 8.62
N VAL A 72 1.95 0.01 7.91
CA VAL A 72 2.04 -1.46 7.95
C VAL A 72 3.40 -1.94 7.44
N SER A 73 3.89 -1.39 6.32
CA SER A 73 5.22 -1.70 5.80
C SER A 73 6.30 -1.41 6.85
N ARG A 74 6.26 -0.25 7.51
CA ARG A 74 7.22 0.11 8.57
C ARG A 74 7.14 -0.82 9.77
N SER A 75 5.93 -1.18 10.21
CA SER A 75 5.71 -2.11 11.33
C SER A 75 6.20 -3.53 11.02
N LEU A 76 6.09 -3.98 9.76
CA LEU A 76 6.72 -5.22 9.27
C LEU A 76 8.25 -5.15 9.21
N GLY A 77 8.86 -3.98 9.43
CA GLY A 77 10.29 -3.73 9.26
C GLY A 77 10.72 -3.56 7.80
N PHE A 78 9.78 -3.29 6.89
CA PHE A 78 10.06 -3.13 5.47
C PHE A 78 10.24 -1.65 5.10
N GLU A 79 11.25 -1.39 4.26
CA GLU A 79 11.54 -0.08 3.69
C GLU A 79 11.20 -0.04 2.19
N ILE A 80 10.03 -0.57 1.84
CA ILE A 80 9.60 -0.79 0.45
C ILE A 80 8.45 0.12 0.03
N VAL A 81 7.76 0.79 0.94
CA VAL A 81 6.76 1.81 0.60
C VAL A 81 7.39 3.17 0.86
N PRO A 82 7.46 4.08 -0.13
CA PRO A 82 8.01 5.40 0.09
C PRO A 82 7.27 6.11 1.23
N GLU A 83 7.98 6.96 1.99
CA GLU A 83 7.39 7.69 3.12
C GLU A 83 6.13 8.41 2.67
N THR A 84 5.01 8.09 3.31
CA THR A 84 3.67 8.56 2.93
C THR A 84 2.99 9.14 4.15
N THR A 85 2.25 10.23 3.96
CA THR A 85 1.45 10.89 4.99
C THR A 85 0.11 11.35 4.42
N LEU A 86 -0.80 11.74 5.30
CA LEU A 86 -2.01 12.46 4.94
C LEU A 86 -1.78 13.95 5.18
N GLY A 87 -2.21 14.79 4.23
CA GLY A 87 -2.00 16.24 4.31
C GLY A 87 -2.93 17.02 3.40
N GLU A 88 -2.80 18.35 3.49
CA GLU A 88 -3.53 19.29 2.64
C GLU A 88 -2.67 19.67 1.42
N GLY A 89 -3.33 19.85 0.28
CA GLY A 89 -2.70 20.36 -0.94
C GLY A 89 -3.63 21.30 -1.72
N PRO A 90 -3.20 21.83 -2.86
CA PRO A 90 -3.98 22.79 -3.65
C PRO A 90 -5.36 22.30 -4.10
N LEU A 91 -5.60 20.99 -4.10
CA LEU A 91 -6.87 20.36 -4.46
C LEU A 91 -7.59 19.72 -3.26
N GLY A 92 -7.23 20.15 -2.03
CA GLY A 92 -7.81 19.68 -0.77
C GLY A 92 -7.03 18.55 -0.10
N PRO A 93 -7.64 17.82 0.84
CA PRO A 93 -6.95 16.75 1.56
C PRO A 93 -6.61 15.58 0.63
N GLY A 94 -5.51 14.90 0.91
CA GLY A 94 -5.05 13.76 0.15
C GLY A 94 -3.89 13.03 0.81
N SER A 95 -3.33 12.07 0.07
CA SER A 95 -2.07 11.42 0.47
C SER A 95 -0.90 12.13 -0.22
N ILE A 96 0.18 12.29 0.53
CA ILE A 96 1.44 12.87 0.06
C ILE A 96 2.51 11.82 0.30
N GLN A 97 3.19 11.40 -0.76
CA GLN A 97 4.21 10.37 -0.74
C GLN A 97 5.52 10.94 -1.28
N ARG A 98 6.66 10.65 -0.66
CA ARG A 98 7.96 11.05 -1.22
C ARG A 98 8.11 10.53 -2.64
N TYR A 99 8.55 11.40 -3.55
CA TYR A 99 8.94 10.95 -4.86
C TYR A 99 10.18 10.05 -4.72
N VAL A 100 10.19 8.95 -5.46
CA VAL A 100 11.35 8.06 -5.55
C VAL A 100 11.73 7.91 -7.02
N GLU A 101 12.99 8.21 -7.34
CA GLU A 101 13.55 7.86 -8.64
C GLU A 101 13.66 6.33 -8.75
N PRO A 102 13.05 5.71 -9.78
CA PRO A 102 13.29 4.31 -10.07
C PRO A 102 14.78 4.07 -10.34
N GLY A 103 15.31 3.00 -9.77
CA GLY A 103 16.65 2.52 -10.06
C GLY A 103 16.80 2.01 -11.50
N ARG A 104 17.94 1.39 -11.78
CA ARG A 104 18.22 0.81 -13.11
C ARG A 104 17.13 -0.20 -13.48
N SER A 105 16.65 -0.13 -14.73
CA SER A 105 15.69 -1.07 -15.28
C SER A 105 16.16 -2.53 -15.14
N VAL A 106 15.23 -3.40 -14.77
CA VAL A 106 15.41 -4.85 -14.60
C VAL A 106 14.33 -5.59 -15.40
N ASP A 107 14.57 -6.87 -15.70
CA ASP A 107 13.54 -7.74 -16.28
C ASP A 107 12.56 -8.19 -15.19
N LEU A 108 11.63 -7.29 -14.85
CA LEU A 108 10.66 -7.51 -13.79
C LEU A 108 9.74 -8.70 -14.07
N VAL A 109 9.42 -8.94 -15.34
CA VAL A 109 8.60 -10.10 -15.75
C VAL A 109 9.30 -11.41 -15.39
N ALA A 110 10.61 -11.51 -15.69
CA ALA A 110 11.39 -12.67 -15.28
C ALA A 110 11.41 -12.84 -13.76
N LEU A 111 11.70 -11.77 -13.01
CA LEU A 111 11.78 -11.81 -11.53
C LEU A 111 10.48 -12.28 -10.89
N VAL A 112 9.35 -11.73 -11.35
CA VAL A 112 8.01 -12.13 -10.88
C VAL A 112 7.74 -13.59 -11.21
N ASN A 113 8.00 -14.04 -12.43
CA ASN A 113 7.75 -15.43 -12.85
C ASN A 113 8.64 -16.45 -12.11
N THR A 114 9.85 -16.07 -11.71
CA THR A 114 10.75 -16.94 -10.94
C THR A 114 10.53 -16.86 -9.43
N ALA A 115 9.63 -15.98 -8.97
CA ALA A 115 9.47 -15.61 -7.56
C ALA A 115 10.82 -15.23 -6.92
N ASP A 116 11.47 -14.23 -7.52
CA ASP A 116 12.77 -13.76 -7.08
C ASP A 116 12.71 -13.32 -5.61
N PRO A 117 13.63 -13.79 -4.73
CA PRO A 117 13.58 -13.50 -3.31
C PRO A 117 13.51 -12.00 -2.94
N SER A 118 13.98 -11.09 -3.80
CA SER A 118 13.88 -9.64 -3.59
C SER A 118 12.44 -9.12 -3.53
N LEU A 119 11.47 -9.88 -4.07
CA LEU A 119 10.05 -9.51 -4.11
C LEU A 119 9.25 -10.04 -2.90
N TRP A 120 9.85 -10.88 -2.06
CA TRP A 120 9.17 -11.42 -0.87
C TRP A 120 8.56 -10.36 0.05
N PRO A 121 9.25 -9.23 0.37
CA PRO A 121 8.65 -8.19 1.19
C PRO A 121 7.36 -7.61 0.58
N VAL A 122 7.32 -7.43 -0.74
CA VAL A 122 6.11 -6.94 -1.42
C VAL A 122 5.01 -7.99 -1.41
N ALA A 123 5.36 -9.27 -1.64
CA ALA A 123 4.39 -10.36 -1.57
C ALA A 123 3.73 -10.44 -0.18
N VAL A 124 4.53 -10.42 0.89
CA VAL A 124 4.00 -10.42 2.28
C VAL A 124 3.15 -9.18 2.55
N LEU A 125 3.60 -7.99 2.10
CA LEU A 125 2.82 -6.77 2.23
C LEU A 125 1.44 -6.91 1.56
N ASP A 126 1.39 -7.42 0.32
CA ASP A 126 0.13 -7.59 -0.40
C ASP A 126 -0.83 -8.58 0.31
N LEU A 127 -0.31 -9.65 0.94
CA LEU A 127 -1.13 -10.58 1.75
C LEU A 127 -1.71 -9.87 2.98
N VAL A 128 -0.87 -9.15 3.72
CA VAL A 128 -1.23 -8.41 4.94
C VAL A 128 -2.17 -7.25 4.63
N THR A 129 -2.06 -6.62 3.47
CA THR A 129 -2.91 -5.49 3.09
C THR A 129 -4.05 -5.91 2.17
N ASN A 130 -4.15 -7.16 1.72
CA ASN A 130 -5.17 -7.62 0.78
C ASN A 130 -5.22 -6.71 -0.45
N ASN A 131 -4.05 -6.49 -1.06
CA ASN A 131 -3.91 -5.59 -2.19
C ASN A 131 -4.70 -6.12 -3.39
N ALA A 132 -5.73 -5.40 -3.79
CA ALA A 132 -6.62 -5.80 -4.86
C ALA A 132 -6.15 -5.33 -6.25
N ASP A 133 -4.94 -4.78 -6.41
CA ASP A 133 -4.48 -4.28 -7.71
C ASP A 133 -2.94 -4.23 -7.85
N ARG A 134 -2.19 -5.21 -7.35
CA ARG A 134 -0.72 -5.22 -7.53
C ARG A 134 -0.33 -5.59 -8.96
N LYS A 135 -0.04 -4.57 -9.78
CA LYS A 135 0.46 -4.68 -11.17
C LYS A 135 1.98 -4.64 -11.24
N LEU A 136 2.54 -5.01 -12.41
CA LEU A 136 3.97 -4.87 -12.68
C LEU A 136 4.43 -3.41 -12.57
N GLY A 137 3.66 -2.47 -13.12
CA GLY A 137 3.98 -1.03 -13.03
C GLY A 137 4.03 -0.46 -11.60
N HIS A 138 3.58 -1.22 -10.60
CA HIS A 138 3.59 -0.79 -9.20
C HIS A 138 4.88 -1.22 -8.46
N LEU A 139 5.82 -1.87 -9.15
CA LEU A 139 7.09 -2.33 -8.61
C LEU A 139 8.22 -1.54 -9.28
N LEU A 140 8.80 -0.59 -8.56
CA LEU A 140 9.92 0.21 -9.05
C LEU A 140 11.24 -0.35 -8.49
N PRO A 141 12.29 -0.53 -9.30
CA PRO A 141 13.60 -0.91 -8.77
C PRO A 141 14.06 0.08 -7.70
N GLY A 142 14.43 -0.44 -6.53
CA GLY A 142 14.83 0.35 -5.38
C GLY A 142 16.33 0.20 -5.06
N PRO A 143 16.79 0.80 -3.95
CA PRO A 143 18.14 0.64 -3.45
C PRO A 143 18.48 -0.82 -3.13
N ALA A 144 19.78 -1.14 -3.14
CA ALA A 144 20.31 -2.46 -2.74
C ALA A 144 19.67 -3.69 -3.43
N GLY A 145 19.11 -3.51 -4.63
CA GLY A 145 18.45 -4.60 -5.38
C GLY A 145 17.05 -4.95 -4.88
N GLY A 146 16.48 -4.15 -3.97
CA GLY A 146 15.08 -4.25 -3.55
C GLY A 146 14.12 -3.53 -4.51
N PHE A 147 12.87 -3.40 -4.06
CA PHE A 147 11.81 -2.73 -4.82
C PHE A 147 11.05 -1.75 -3.96
N TRP A 148 10.70 -0.61 -4.55
CA TRP A 148 9.60 0.20 -4.07
C TRP A 148 8.29 -0.40 -4.57
N ALA A 149 7.36 -0.64 -3.64
CA ALA A 149 5.96 -0.88 -3.92
C ALA A 149 5.22 0.46 -3.83
N ILE A 150 4.47 0.79 -4.88
CA ILE A 150 3.63 2.00 -4.93
C ILE A 150 2.18 1.61 -5.22
N ASP A 151 1.29 2.61 -5.18
CA ASP A 151 -0.14 2.50 -5.51
C ASP A 151 -0.91 1.47 -4.67
N HIS A 152 -1.25 1.88 -3.45
CA HIS A 152 -1.94 1.08 -2.45
C HIS A 152 -3.35 1.59 -2.14
N GLY A 153 -3.94 2.39 -3.03
CA GLY A 153 -5.32 2.85 -2.87
C GLY A 153 -6.34 1.70 -2.72
N LEU A 154 -6.05 0.51 -3.26
CA LEU A 154 -6.95 -0.65 -3.27
C LEU A 154 -6.51 -1.75 -2.29
N THR A 155 -6.15 -1.38 -1.07
CA THR A 155 -5.81 -2.28 0.03
C THR A 155 -6.86 -2.27 1.12
N PHE A 156 -6.78 -3.17 2.10
CA PHE A 156 -7.58 -3.23 3.33
C PHE A 156 -9.09 -3.40 3.12
N HIS A 157 -9.50 -4.09 2.06
CA HIS A 157 -10.87 -4.55 1.98
C HIS A 157 -11.11 -5.65 3.04
N PRO A 158 -12.24 -5.66 3.78
CA PRO A 158 -12.53 -6.69 4.78
C PRO A 158 -12.68 -8.08 4.17
N GLU A 159 -13.43 -8.19 3.08
CA GLU A 159 -13.48 -9.40 2.27
C GLU A 159 -12.16 -9.58 1.49
N GLU A 160 -11.77 -10.83 1.30
CA GLU A 160 -10.60 -11.16 0.52
C GLU A 160 -10.78 -10.71 -0.95
N LYS A 161 -9.81 -9.95 -1.45
CA LYS A 161 -9.81 -9.33 -2.79
C LYS A 161 -8.43 -9.32 -3.44
N LEU A 162 -7.47 -10.02 -2.83
CA LEU A 162 -6.08 -10.05 -3.27
C LEU A 162 -5.98 -10.37 -4.76
N ARG A 163 -5.41 -9.41 -5.50
CA ARG A 163 -5.07 -9.55 -6.91
C ARG A 163 -3.65 -9.04 -7.11
N THR A 164 -2.73 -9.96 -7.36
CA THR A 164 -1.30 -9.66 -7.43
C THR A 164 -0.62 -10.43 -8.54
N VAL A 165 0.40 -9.84 -9.15
CA VAL A 165 1.28 -10.55 -10.09
C VAL A 165 2.22 -11.54 -9.38
N LEU A 166 2.31 -11.49 -8.05
CA LEU A 166 3.29 -12.24 -7.25
C LEU A 166 2.87 -13.69 -6.92
N TRP A 167 1.93 -14.28 -7.66
CA TRP A 167 1.47 -15.66 -7.41
C TRP A 167 2.51 -16.75 -7.63
N ALA A 168 3.66 -16.46 -8.25
CA ALA A 168 4.77 -17.43 -8.34
C ALA A 168 5.32 -17.84 -6.95
N PHE A 169 5.00 -17.08 -5.90
CA PHE A 169 5.27 -17.42 -4.50
C PHE A 169 4.28 -18.43 -3.89
N ALA A 170 3.16 -18.74 -4.54
CA ALA A 170 2.10 -19.58 -3.99
C ALA A 170 2.64 -20.91 -3.41
N GLY A 171 2.19 -21.25 -2.19
CA GLY A 171 2.59 -22.44 -1.44
C GLY A 171 4.00 -22.41 -0.86
N ARG A 172 4.85 -21.44 -1.22
CA ARG A 172 6.21 -21.31 -0.69
C ARG A 172 6.18 -20.86 0.76
N ALA A 173 7.13 -21.35 1.56
CA ALA A 173 7.29 -20.92 2.94
C ALA A 173 7.77 -19.47 2.99
N ILE A 174 7.10 -18.66 3.81
CA ILE A 174 7.52 -17.28 4.09
C ILE A 174 8.87 -17.34 4.82
N PRO A 175 9.90 -16.61 4.35
CA PRO A 175 11.21 -16.55 5.00
C PRO A 175 11.11 -16.12 6.47
N GLU A 176 11.92 -16.72 7.32
CA GLU A 176 11.90 -16.48 8.77
C GLU A 176 12.00 -14.99 9.17
N PRO A 177 12.87 -14.16 8.55
CA PRO A 177 12.91 -12.73 8.89
C PRO A 177 11.57 -12.01 8.66
N LEU A 178 10.80 -12.42 7.65
CA LEU A 178 9.50 -11.82 7.34
C LEU A 178 8.40 -12.36 8.26
N ARG A 179 8.52 -13.61 8.74
CA ARG A 179 7.65 -14.16 9.79
C ARG A 179 7.84 -13.43 11.12
N ALA A 180 9.08 -13.09 11.48
CA ALA A 180 9.34 -12.25 12.65
C ALA A 180 8.69 -10.86 12.51
N GLY A 181 8.74 -10.27 11.31
CA GLY A 181 8.02 -9.03 10.99
C GLY A 181 6.49 -9.15 11.17
N LEU A 182 5.88 -10.26 10.76
CA LEU A 182 4.45 -10.52 10.99
C LEU A 182 4.08 -10.53 12.48
N ALA A 183 4.91 -11.16 13.32
CA ALA A 183 4.70 -11.18 14.77
C ALA A 183 4.82 -9.77 15.40
N ALA A 184 5.77 -8.95 14.93
CA ALA A 184 5.89 -7.56 15.36
C ALA A 184 4.67 -6.73 14.95
N LEU A 185 4.24 -6.85 13.68
CA LEU A 185 3.02 -6.21 13.19
C LEU A 185 1.80 -6.63 14.01
N ARG A 186 1.69 -7.92 14.35
CA ARG A 186 0.56 -8.42 15.14
C ARG A 186 0.47 -7.75 16.52
N SER A 187 1.61 -7.46 17.14
CA SER A 187 1.68 -6.70 18.38
C SER A 187 1.25 -5.24 18.17
N ASP A 188 1.76 -4.58 17.13
CA ASP A 188 1.43 -3.17 16.84
C ASP A 188 -0.06 -2.95 16.52
N LEU A 189 -0.72 -3.94 15.90
CA LEU A 189 -2.16 -3.94 15.64
C LEU A 189 -3.01 -3.96 16.91
N THR A 190 -2.45 -4.29 18.08
CA THR A 190 -3.16 -4.17 19.38
C THR A 190 -3.12 -2.76 19.95
N GLY A 191 -2.28 -1.87 19.40
CA GLY A 191 -2.12 -0.49 19.83
C GLY A 191 -2.47 0.51 18.74
N ARG A 192 -1.65 1.56 18.62
CA ARG A 192 -1.93 2.74 17.78
C ARG A 192 -2.18 2.42 16.30
N LEU A 193 -1.54 1.40 15.74
CA LEU A 193 -1.76 1.05 14.33
C LEU A 193 -3.17 0.46 14.12
N GLY A 194 -3.62 -0.40 15.02
CA GLY A 194 -4.99 -0.92 15.00
C GLY A 194 -6.04 0.17 15.19
N GLU A 195 -5.80 1.09 16.12
CA GLU A 195 -6.67 2.26 16.34
C GLU A 195 -6.79 3.13 15.07
N ARG A 196 -5.69 3.36 14.34
CA ARG A 196 -5.71 4.11 13.07
C ARG A 196 -6.47 3.39 11.97
N LEU A 197 -6.22 2.09 11.79
CA LEU A 197 -6.98 1.28 10.84
C LEU A 197 -8.47 1.40 11.11
N SER A 198 -8.87 1.25 12.39
CA SER A 198 -10.26 1.36 12.82
C SER A 198 -10.85 2.75 12.57
N ALA A 199 -10.11 3.81 12.91
CA ALA A 199 -10.55 5.19 12.77
C ALA A 199 -10.76 5.60 11.30
N HIS A 200 -9.94 5.10 10.38
CA HIS A 200 -9.98 5.49 8.98
C HIS A 200 -10.79 4.53 8.08
N LEU A 201 -10.81 3.24 8.40
CA LEU A 201 -11.41 2.20 7.56
C LEU A 201 -12.51 1.39 8.26
N GLY A 202 -12.72 1.62 9.56
CA GLY A 202 -13.71 0.92 10.38
C GLY A 202 -13.16 -0.33 11.09
N ALA A 203 -13.86 -0.74 12.15
CA ALA A 203 -13.47 -1.87 12.99
C ALA A 203 -13.45 -3.21 12.22
N GLU A 204 -14.29 -3.36 11.19
CA GLU A 204 -14.32 -4.55 10.35
C GLU A 204 -13.02 -4.71 9.55
N ALA A 205 -12.54 -3.63 8.93
CA ALA A 205 -11.27 -3.63 8.20
C ALA A 205 -10.08 -3.90 9.15
N GLN A 206 -10.11 -3.33 10.36
CA GLN A 206 -9.11 -3.63 11.39
C GLN A 206 -9.10 -5.12 11.74
N SER A 207 -10.27 -5.70 12.05
CA SER A 207 -10.39 -7.13 12.39
C SER A 207 -9.86 -8.01 11.25
N ALA A 208 -10.26 -7.71 10.01
CA ALA A 208 -9.81 -8.47 8.85
C ALA A 208 -8.29 -8.40 8.62
N VAL A 209 -7.61 -7.30 8.98
CA VAL A 209 -6.14 -7.25 8.95
C VAL A 209 -5.55 -8.15 10.04
N VAL A 210 -6.08 -8.08 11.26
CA VAL A 210 -5.63 -8.92 12.39
C VAL A 210 -5.77 -10.40 12.05
N ASP A 211 -6.94 -10.81 11.55
CA ASP A 211 -7.24 -12.20 11.19
C ASP A 211 -6.29 -12.71 10.09
N ARG A 212 -6.01 -11.88 9.08
CA ARG A 212 -5.05 -12.24 8.02
C ARG A 212 -3.63 -12.38 8.54
N VAL A 213 -3.18 -11.49 9.42
CA VAL A 213 -1.86 -11.60 10.05
C VAL A 213 -1.76 -12.86 10.92
N ASP A 214 -2.78 -13.14 11.73
CA ASP A 214 -2.84 -14.34 12.57
C ASP A 214 -2.80 -15.62 11.73
N HIS A 215 -3.51 -15.65 10.60
CA HIS A 215 -3.48 -16.78 9.66
C HIS A 215 -2.09 -16.97 9.04
N LEU A 216 -1.44 -15.89 8.59
CA LEU A 216 -0.10 -15.94 8.01
C LEU A 216 0.97 -16.40 9.02
N ILE A 217 0.84 -16.02 10.30
CA ILE A 217 1.72 -16.50 11.37
C ILE A 217 1.51 -18.00 11.60
N ALA A 218 0.25 -18.46 11.62
CA ALA A 218 -0.08 -19.86 11.88
C ALA A 218 0.35 -20.80 10.75
N ASP A 219 0.10 -20.43 9.49
CA ASP A 219 0.41 -21.26 8.32
C ASP A 219 1.87 -21.09 7.84
N GLY A 220 2.39 -19.86 7.89
CA GLY A 220 3.77 -19.54 7.53
C GLY A 220 4.08 -19.70 6.03
N ARG A 221 3.07 -19.72 5.16
CA ARG A 221 3.22 -19.85 3.70
C ARG A 221 2.44 -18.78 2.96
N HIS A 222 2.87 -18.54 1.73
CA HIS A 222 2.05 -17.80 0.77
C HIS A 222 0.85 -18.68 0.37
N PRO A 223 -0.39 -18.16 0.39
CA PRO A 223 -1.57 -18.92 0.01
C PRO A 223 -1.55 -19.30 -1.48
N GLN A 224 -2.41 -20.26 -1.85
CA GLN A 224 -2.72 -20.55 -3.25
C GLN A 224 -3.60 -19.45 -3.84
N PRO A 225 -3.54 -19.20 -5.17
CA PRO A 225 -4.48 -18.28 -5.81
C PRO A 225 -5.93 -18.77 -5.64
N PRO A 226 -6.90 -17.84 -5.51
CA PRO A 226 -8.31 -18.20 -5.43
C PRO A 226 -8.79 -18.85 -6.74
N GLU A 227 -9.72 -19.81 -6.63
CA GLU A 227 -10.35 -20.49 -7.78
C GLU A 227 -11.69 -19.86 -8.18
N ASP A 228 -12.33 -19.12 -7.27
CA ASP A 228 -13.68 -18.58 -7.38
C ASP A 228 -13.74 -17.12 -7.86
N ARG A 229 -12.59 -16.45 -7.95
CA ARG A 229 -12.46 -15.06 -8.43
C ARG A 229 -11.14 -14.83 -9.16
N PRO A 230 -11.01 -13.74 -9.95
CA PRO A 230 -9.75 -13.41 -10.60
C PRO A 230 -8.62 -13.20 -9.59
N ALA A 231 -7.51 -13.90 -9.78
CA ALA A 231 -6.31 -13.78 -8.94
C ALA A 231 -5.34 -12.69 -9.45
N LEU A 232 -5.38 -12.35 -10.73
CA LEU A 232 -4.52 -11.33 -11.33
C LEU A 232 -5.22 -9.95 -11.37
N PRO A 233 -4.47 -8.84 -11.23
CA PRO A 233 -5.02 -7.50 -11.44
C PRO A 233 -5.34 -7.27 -12.92
N TRP A 234 -6.11 -6.22 -13.21
CA TRP A 234 -6.38 -5.81 -14.59
C TRP A 234 -6.15 -4.30 -14.80
N PRO A 235 -5.37 -3.90 -15.82
CA PRO A 235 -4.43 -4.75 -16.58
C PRO A 235 -3.33 -5.35 -15.68
N VAL A 236 -2.56 -6.30 -16.20
CA VAL A 236 -1.40 -6.90 -15.48
C VAL A 236 -0.19 -5.96 -15.49
N VAL A 237 -0.08 -5.16 -16.56
CA VAL A 237 0.98 -4.17 -16.81
C VAL A 237 0.51 -2.77 -16.46
#